data_AF-A0A0G9MXR0-F1
#
_entry.id   AF-A0A0G9MXR0-F1
#
_cell.length_a   1.000
_cell.length_b   1.000
_cell.length_c   1.000
_cell.angle_alpha   90.00
_cell.angle_beta   90.00
_cell.angle_gamma   90.00
#
_symmetry.space_group_name_H-M   'P 1'
#
loop_
_entity.id
_entity.type
_entity.pdbx_description
1 polymer ?
#
loop_
_entity_poly.entity_id
_entity_poly.type
_entity_poly.pdbx_seq_one_letter_code
_entity_poly.pdbx_strand_id
1 'polypeptide(L)'
;MIGARALIARVRGDEHGSMAIETAFVAPVLLVMALGGFEVSTMVARQTELQSAAAEAAQVVRASAPETAAQRQTIHDILVVSSRLEDDQVSITPLYRCGTSEDYVTVAGSCGSDVEYQFIRIDLEDTYEPIWTSFGVSEGFDYNISRTVQVGSQA
;
A
#
# COMPACT_ATOMS: atom_id res chain seq x y z
N MET A 1 -63.29 22.87 -12.05
CA MET A 1 -62.08 23.29 -11.32
C MET A 1 -61.75 22.21 -10.29
N ILE A 2 -60.75 21.37 -10.57
CA ILE A 2 -60.29 20.37 -9.59
C ILE A 2 -59.61 21.15 -8.47
N GLY A 3 -60.21 21.14 -7.28
CA GLY A 3 -59.68 21.87 -6.13
C GLY A 3 -58.32 21.31 -5.72
N ALA A 4 -57.38 22.19 -5.34
CA ALA A 4 -56.02 21.84 -4.94
C ALA A 4 -55.96 20.69 -3.90
N ARG A 5 -56.98 20.57 -3.04
CA ARG A 5 -57.12 19.46 -2.08
C ARG A 5 -57.27 18.07 -2.71
N ALA A 6 -57.97 17.95 -3.84
CA ALA A 6 -58.16 16.67 -4.52
C ALA A 6 -56.90 16.24 -5.29
N LEU A 7 -56.13 17.21 -5.80
CA LEU A 7 -54.80 16.98 -6.37
C LEU A 7 -53.81 16.50 -5.31
N ILE A 8 -53.77 17.15 -4.14
CA ILE A 8 -52.91 16.74 -3.02
C ILE A 8 -53.29 15.34 -2.53
N ALA A 9 -54.58 15.03 -2.41
CA ALA A 9 -55.04 13.69 -2.00
C ALA A 9 -54.67 12.58 -3.01
N ARG A 10 -54.68 12.89 -4.32
CA ARG A 10 -54.22 11.95 -5.36
C ARG A 10 -52.72 11.71 -5.31
N VAL A 11 -51.92 12.76 -5.16
CA VAL A 11 -50.46 12.62 -5.02
C VAL A 11 -50.09 11.85 -3.75
N ARG A 12 -50.86 12.03 -2.66
CA ARG A 12 -50.64 11.31 -1.39
C ARG A 12 -51.02 9.83 -1.41
N GLY A 13 -51.80 9.39 -2.40
CA GLY A 13 -52.21 7.99 -2.57
C GLY A 13 -51.46 7.28 -3.70
N ASP A 14 -50.51 7.93 -4.36
CA ASP A 14 -49.73 7.37 -5.45
C ASP A 14 -48.46 6.69 -4.92
N GLU A 15 -48.56 5.38 -4.67
CA GLU A 15 -47.46 4.55 -4.16
C GLU A 15 -46.26 4.49 -5.11
N HIS A 16 -46.49 4.57 -6.42
CA HIS A 16 -45.42 4.59 -7.42
C HIS A 16 -44.61 5.90 -7.35
N GLY A 17 -45.29 7.03 -7.08
CA GLY A 17 -44.65 8.32 -6.86
C GLY A 17 -43.79 8.35 -5.58
N SER A 18 -44.26 7.72 -4.50
CA SER A 18 -43.49 7.62 -3.24
C SER A 18 -42.20 6.81 -3.43
N MET A 19 -42.27 5.66 -4.10
CA MET A 19 -41.12 4.81 -4.39
C MET A 19 -40.05 5.55 -5.21
N ALA A 20 -40.47 6.35 -6.19
CA ALA A 20 -39.56 7.15 -7.01
C ALA A 20 -38.81 8.20 -6.17
N ILE A 21 -39.49 8.86 -5.23
CA ILE A 21 -38.91 9.87 -4.34
C ILE A 21 -37.94 9.20 -3.35
N GLU A 22 -38.34 8.11 -2.71
CA GLU A 22 -37.49 7.38 -1.76
C GLU A 22 -36.21 6.86 -2.45
N THR A 23 -36.35 6.29 -3.65
CA THR A 23 -35.20 5.82 -4.44
C THR A 23 -34.30 6.99 -4.84
N ALA A 24 -34.86 8.15 -5.17
CA ALA A 24 -34.07 9.34 -5.51
C ALA A 24 -33.20 9.83 -4.34
N PHE A 25 -33.59 9.57 -3.08
CA PHE A 25 -32.77 9.88 -1.91
C PHE A 25 -31.85 8.75 -1.48
N VAL A 26 -32.29 7.49 -1.56
CA VAL A 26 -31.51 6.32 -1.11
C VAL A 26 -30.44 5.93 -2.12
N ALA A 27 -30.74 5.96 -3.42
CA ALA A 27 -29.80 5.51 -4.45
C ALA A 27 -28.47 6.28 -4.46
N PRO A 28 -28.43 7.62 -4.31
CA PRO A 28 -27.17 8.35 -4.20
C PRO A 28 -26.32 7.92 -3.01
N VAL A 29 -26.94 7.65 -1.85
CA VAL A 29 -26.24 7.20 -0.64
C VAL A 29 -25.63 5.81 -0.88
N LEU A 30 -26.39 4.89 -1.47
CA LEU A 30 -25.89 3.55 -1.82
C LEU A 30 -24.74 3.62 -2.83
N LEU A 31 -24.82 4.50 -3.83
CA LEU A 31 -23.75 4.70 -4.81
C LEU A 31 -22.46 5.20 -4.17
N VAL A 32 -22.55 6.18 -3.26
CA VAL A 32 -21.37 6.70 -2.54
C VAL A 32 -20.75 5.61 -1.66
N MET A 33 -21.57 4.83 -0.95
CA MET A 33 -21.06 3.72 -0.14
C MET A 33 -20.41 2.64 -0.99
N ALA A 34 -20.98 2.30 -2.14
CA ALA A 34 -20.39 1.33 -3.07
C ALA A 34 -19.05 1.81 -3.63
N LEU A 35 -18.96 3.08 -4.03
CA LEU A 35 -17.73 3.69 -4.52
C LEU A 35 -16.65 3.73 -3.43
N GLY A 36 -17.02 4.17 -2.22
CA GLY A 36 -16.10 4.19 -1.08
C GLY A 36 -15.60 2.79 -0.71
N GLY A 37 -16.48 1.79 -0.71
CA GLY A 37 -16.09 0.40 -0.45
C GLY A 37 -15.14 -0.17 -1.51
N PHE A 38 -15.35 0.19 -2.79
CA PHE A 38 -14.46 -0.21 -3.87
C PHE A 38 -13.05 0.36 -3.69
N GLU A 39 -12.95 1.67 -3.45
CA GLU A 39 -11.68 2.38 -3.23
C GLU A 39 -10.90 1.87 -2.02
N VAL A 40 -11.58 1.61 -0.90
CA VAL A 40 -10.90 1.03 0.28
C VAL A 40 -10.41 -0.39 -0.03
N SER A 41 -11.16 -1.16 -0.82
CA SER A 41 -10.75 -2.51 -1.20
C SER A 41 -9.53 -2.51 -2.11
N THR A 42 -9.45 -1.59 -3.09
CA THR A 42 -8.26 -1.44 -3.96
C THR A 42 -7.04 -0.98 -3.18
N MET A 43 -7.22 -0.04 -2.24
CA MET A 43 -6.18 0.43 -1.33
C MET A 43 -5.59 -0.72 -0.49
N VAL A 44 -6.44 -1.57 0.11
CA VAL A 44 -5.98 -2.72 0.90
C VAL A 44 -5.34 -3.80 0.03
N ALA A 45 -5.88 -4.02 -1.17
CA ALA A 45 -5.30 -4.96 -2.13
C ALA A 45 -3.88 -4.54 -2.54
N ARG A 46 -3.65 -3.24 -2.83
CA ARG A 46 -2.32 -2.71 -3.17
C ARG A 46 -1.33 -2.87 -2.01
N GLN A 47 -1.76 -2.56 -0.78
CA GLN A 47 -0.91 -2.79 0.39
C GLN A 47 -0.52 -4.26 0.56
N THR A 48 -1.45 -5.17 0.29
CA THR A 48 -1.20 -6.62 0.37
C THR A 48 -0.23 -7.07 -0.72
N GLU A 49 -0.37 -6.57 -1.96
CA GLU A 49 0.56 -6.84 -3.07
C GLU A 49 2.00 -6.41 -2.70
N LEU A 50 2.18 -5.20 -2.18
CA LEU A 50 3.50 -4.68 -1.75
C LEU A 50 4.09 -5.51 -0.60
N GLN A 51 3.28 -5.90 0.39
CA GLN A 51 3.73 -6.75 1.49
C GLN A 51 4.15 -8.15 1.01
N SER A 52 3.41 -8.71 0.05
CA SER A 52 3.76 -9.98 -0.58
C SER A 52 5.06 -9.88 -1.39
N ALA A 53 5.24 -8.83 -2.19
CA ALA A 53 6.46 -8.60 -2.96
C ALA A 53 7.68 -8.44 -2.04
N ALA A 54 7.56 -7.65 -0.97
CA ALA A 54 8.64 -7.48 0.02
C ALA A 54 8.98 -8.81 0.73
N ALA A 55 7.97 -9.64 1.03
CA ALA A 55 8.19 -10.95 1.64
C ALA A 55 8.88 -11.94 0.68
N GLU A 56 8.53 -11.92 -0.60
CA GLU A 56 9.18 -12.74 -1.63
C GLU A 56 10.65 -12.33 -1.83
N ALA A 57 10.92 -11.02 -1.97
CA ALA A 57 12.30 -10.55 -2.07
C ALA A 57 13.11 -10.86 -0.82
N ALA A 58 12.52 -10.77 0.37
CA ALA A 58 13.16 -11.20 1.61
C ALA A 58 13.53 -12.70 1.61
N GLN A 59 12.75 -13.55 0.94
CA GLN A 59 13.09 -14.97 0.77
C GLN A 59 14.23 -15.15 -0.23
N VAL A 60 14.19 -14.45 -1.37
CA VAL A 60 15.26 -14.49 -2.39
C VAL A 60 16.58 -14.00 -1.82
N VAL A 61 16.57 -12.89 -1.07
CA VAL A 61 17.76 -12.34 -0.41
C VAL A 61 18.35 -13.30 0.60
N ARG A 62 17.52 -13.99 1.39
CA ARG A 62 18.02 -15.04 2.32
C ARG A 62 18.60 -16.25 1.60
N ALA A 63 18.01 -16.65 0.48
CA ALA A 63 18.46 -17.82 -0.26
C ALA A 63 19.76 -17.55 -1.04
N SER A 64 19.91 -16.33 -1.58
CA SER A 64 21.04 -15.95 -2.43
C SER A 64 22.18 -15.25 -1.68
N ALA A 65 21.91 -14.63 -0.53
CA ALA A 65 22.85 -13.83 0.27
C ALA A 65 23.71 -12.90 -0.61
N PRO A 66 23.12 -11.89 -1.28
CA PRO A 66 23.83 -11.11 -2.29
C PRO A 66 24.93 -10.23 -1.66
N GLU A 67 26.19 -10.57 -1.96
CA GLU A 67 27.36 -9.87 -1.44
C GLU A 67 27.76 -8.67 -2.30
N THR A 68 27.42 -8.70 -3.59
CA THR A 68 27.82 -7.68 -4.57
C THR A 68 26.70 -6.70 -4.91
N ALA A 69 27.07 -5.48 -5.32
CA ALA A 69 26.09 -4.49 -5.80
C ALA A 69 25.30 -4.98 -7.03
N ALA A 70 25.95 -5.71 -7.95
CA ALA A 70 25.30 -6.26 -9.13
C ALA A 70 24.21 -7.29 -8.80
N GLN A 71 24.45 -8.17 -7.82
CA GLN A 71 23.43 -9.12 -7.35
C GLN A 71 22.25 -8.40 -6.69
N ARG A 72 22.52 -7.35 -5.89
CA ARG A 72 21.46 -6.52 -5.32
C ARG A 72 20.65 -5.81 -6.41
N GLN A 73 21.31 -5.30 -7.45
CA GLN A 73 20.61 -4.69 -8.59
C GLN A 73 19.70 -5.70 -9.31
N THR A 74 20.13 -6.95 -9.45
CA THR A 74 19.26 -7.97 -10.08
C THR A 74 17.98 -8.20 -9.26
N ILE A 75 18.08 -8.24 -7.93
CA ILE A 75 16.90 -8.39 -7.05
C ILE A 75 16.02 -7.14 -7.12
N HIS A 76 16.64 -5.96 -7.16
CA HIS A 76 15.98 -4.68 -7.36
C HIS A 76 15.15 -4.68 -8.65
N ASP A 77 15.77 -5.03 -9.79
CA ASP A 77 15.12 -5.03 -11.10
C ASP A 77 13.94 -6.02 -11.15
N ILE A 78 14.09 -7.19 -10.50
CA ILE A 78 12.99 -8.16 -10.36
C ILE A 78 11.83 -7.56 -9.55
N LEU A 79 12.13 -6.88 -8.44
CA LEU A 79 11.14 -6.23 -7.59
C LEU A 79 10.37 -5.13 -8.30
N VAL A 80 11.07 -4.25 -9.01
CA VAL A 80 10.48 -3.17 -9.82
C VAL A 80 9.45 -3.75 -10.79
N VAL A 81 9.84 -4.79 -11.53
CA VAL A 81 8.96 -5.45 -12.51
C VAL A 81 7.80 -6.19 -11.84
N SER A 82 8.04 -6.92 -10.75
CA SER A 82 7.01 -7.77 -10.12
C SER A 82 5.98 -6.97 -9.33
N SER A 83 6.39 -5.86 -8.70
CA SER A 83 5.52 -4.99 -7.90
C SER A 83 4.89 -3.85 -8.68
N ARG A 84 5.31 -3.65 -9.95
CA ARG A 84 4.92 -2.51 -10.79
C ARG A 84 5.23 -1.17 -10.12
N LEU A 85 6.40 -1.09 -9.48
CA LEU A 85 6.93 0.14 -8.93
C LEU A 85 7.93 0.76 -9.90
N GLU A 86 8.23 2.04 -9.71
CA GLU A 86 9.32 2.74 -10.38
C GLU A 86 10.68 2.43 -9.70
N ASP A 87 11.77 2.77 -10.37
CA ASP A 87 13.14 2.48 -9.91
C ASP A 87 13.48 3.21 -8.59
N ASP A 88 12.98 4.44 -8.43
CA ASP A 88 13.17 5.27 -7.24
C ASP A 88 12.27 4.85 -6.06
N GLN A 89 11.23 4.06 -6.33
CA GLN A 89 10.29 3.53 -5.35
C GLN A 89 10.78 2.26 -4.65
N VAL A 90 11.91 1.69 -5.09
CA VAL A 90 12.49 0.47 -4.52
C VAL A 90 13.90 0.75 -4.05
N SER A 91 14.24 0.35 -2.83
CA SER A 91 15.63 0.43 -2.36
C SER A 91 16.07 -0.85 -1.65
N ILE A 92 17.32 -1.27 -1.94
CA ILE A 92 17.95 -2.44 -1.33
C ILE A 92 19.28 -1.99 -0.71
N THR A 93 19.27 -1.82 0.62
CA THR A 93 20.40 -1.23 1.35
C THR A 93 21.05 -2.27 2.26
N PRO A 94 22.37 -2.51 2.16
CA PRO A 94 23.09 -3.32 3.14
C PRO A 94 23.20 -2.56 4.47
N LEU A 95 22.94 -3.27 5.57
CA LEU A 95 23.05 -2.78 6.94
C LEU A 95 23.89 -3.77 7.76
N TYR A 96 24.57 -3.28 8.79
CA TYR A 96 25.43 -4.09 9.63
C TYR A 96 25.13 -3.80 11.11
N ARG A 97 25.32 -4.77 12.00
CA ARG A 97 25.27 -4.56 13.45
C ARG A 97 26.48 -5.19 14.11
N CYS A 98 27.08 -4.46 15.04
CA CYS A 98 28.30 -4.87 15.72
C CYS A 98 27.97 -5.50 17.08
N GLY A 99 28.33 -6.76 17.28
CA GLY A 99 28.17 -7.49 18.53
C GLY A 99 26.75 -7.42 19.07
N THR A 100 26.60 -6.82 20.26
CA THR A 100 25.30 -6.63 20.91
C THR A 100 24.69 -5.25 20.68
N SER A 101 25.28 -4.42 19.82
CA SER A 101 24.74 -3.09 19.50
C SER A 101 23.35 -3.21 18.87
N GLU A 102 22.44 -2.35 19.29
CA GLU A 102 21.10 -2.24 18.70
C GLU A 102 21.09 -1.37 17.43
N ASP A 103 22.11 -0.53 17.26
CA ASP A 103 22.21 0.39 16.13
C ASP A 103 22.75 -0.29 14.86
N TYR A 104 22.14 0.07 13.73
CA TYR A 104 22.62 -0.32 12.41
C TYR A 104 23.68 0.66 11.91
N VAL A 105 24.75 0.12 11.31
CA VAL A 105 25.76 0.88 10.58
C VAL A 105 25.71 0.51 9.09
N THR A 106 26.07 1.44 8.22
CA THR A 106 26.00 1.26 6.75
C THR A 106 27.36 0.92 6.12
N VAL A 107 28.42 0.93 6.92
CA VAL A 107 29.80 0.70 6.47
C VAL A 107 30.27 -0.68 6.94
N ALA A 108 30.61 -1.54 5.99
CA ALA A 108 31.18 -2.86 6.26
C ALA A 108 32.54 -2.74 6.98
N GLY A 109 32.81 -3.64 7.91
CA GLY A 109 34.06 -3.70 8.67
C GLY A 109 34.20 -2.62 9.75
N SER A 110 33.15 -1.84 10.03
CA SER A 110 33.17 -0.81 11.06
C SER A 110 33.11 -1.36 12.49
N CYS A 111 32.87 -2.67 12.64
CA CYS A 111 32.76 -3.35 13.93
C CYS A 111 34.09 -3.70 14.61
N GLY A 112 35.23 -3.42 13.98
CA GLY A 112 36.54 -3.67 14.58
C GLY A 112 36.76 -5.15 14.90
N SER A 113 36.86 -5.50 16.19
CA SER A 113 37.03 -6.88 16.68
C SER A 113 35.72 -7.56 17.11
N ASP A 114 34.59 -6.84 17.03
CA ASP A 114 33.28 -7.41 17.37
C ASP A 114 32.69 -8.16 16.17
N VAL A 115 31.87 -9.17 16.46
CA VAL A 115 31.14 -9.93 15.44
C VAL A 115 30.23 -8.99 14.65
N GLU A 116 30.40 -8.95 13.33
CA GLU A 116 29.58 -8.19 12.41
C GLU A 116 28.42 -9.05 11.90
N TYR A 117 27.19 -8.66 12.24
CA TYR A 117 25.99 -9.24 11.68
C TYR A 117 25.58 -8.46 10.43
N GLN A 118 25.37 -9.17 9.32
CA GLN A 118 25.07 -8.58 8.02
C GLN A 118 23.59 -8.68 7.72
N PHE A 119 23.01 -7.55 7.35
CA PHE A 119 21.60 -7.39 7.02
C PHE A 119 21.43 -6.72 5.66
N ILE A 120 20.27 -6.94 5.05
CA ILE A 120 19.82 -6.24 3.85
C ILE A 120 18.41 -5.74 4.13
N ARG A 121 18.23 -4.42 4.05
CA ARG A 121 16.93 -3.78 4.13
C ARG A 121 16.37 -3.60 2.73
N ILE A 122 15.12 -3.99 2.54
CA ILE A 122 14.33 -3.80 1.33
C ILE A 122 13.25 -2.81 1.71
N ASP A 123 13.23 -1.65 1.05
CA ASP A 123 12.20 -0.64 1.22
C ASP A 123 11.42 -0.50 -0.08
N LEU A 124 10.08 -0.56 0.00
CA LEU A 124 9.15 -0.31 -1.10
C LEU A 124 8.28 0.89 -0.74
N GLU A 125 8.23 1.87 -1.61
CA GLU A 125 7.49 3.12 -1.45
C GLU A 125 6.50 3.29 -2.60
N ASP A 126 5.26 3.65 -2.30
CA ASP A 126 4.24 3.89 -3.32
C ASP A 126 3.19 4.86 -2.79
N THR A 127 2.44 5.51 -3.67
CA THR A 127 1.39 6.45 -3.29
C THR A 127 0.09 6.09 -4.01
N TYR A 128 -0.99 5.89 -3.25
CA TYR A 128 -2.33 5.72 -3.79
C TYR A 128 -3.14 7.00 -3.66
N GLU A 129 -3.73 7.46 -4.77
CA GLU A 129 -4.60 8.63 -4.80
C GLU A 129 -6.06 8.19 -5.05
N PRO A 130 -6.89 8.07 -3.98
CA PRO A 130 -8.30 7.76 -4.16
C PRO A 130 -9.02 8.83 -4.98
N ILE A 131 -10.10 8.47 -5.68
CA ILE A 131 -10.88 9.44 -6.49
C ILE A 131 -11.34 10.67 -5.68
N TRP A 132 -11.64 10.52 -4.39
CA TRP A 132 -12.10 11.64 -3.56
C TRP A 132 -11.04 12.69 -3.25
N THR A 133 -9.76 12.40 -3.50
CA THR A 133 -8.69 13.41 -3.43
C THR A 133 -8.91 14.50 -4.48
N SER A 134 -9.40 14.13 -5.67
CA SER A 134 -9.77 15.09 -6.73
C SER A 134 -10.93 16.01 -6.33
N PHE A 135 -11.76 15.59 -5.38
CA PHE A 135 -12.83 16.40 -4.79
C PHE A 135 -12.38 17.21 -3.58
N GLY A 136 -11.10 17.15 -3.20
CA GLY A 136 -10.54 17.88 -2.06
C GLY A 136 -10.97 17.33 -0.70
N VAL A 137 -11.41 16.07 -0.64
CA VAL A 137 -11.86 15.44 0.63
C VAL A 137 -10.67 14.98 1.48
N SER A 138 -9.61 14.48 0.85
CA SER A 138 -8.38 14.04 1.53
C SER A 138 -7.16 14.17 0.62
N GLU A 139 -6.00 13.90 1.19
CA GLU A 139 -4.74 13.67 0.46
C GLU A 139 -4.62 12.21 0.04
N GLY A 140 -3.61 11.91 -0.78
CA GLY A 140 -3.21 10.54 -1.12
C GLY A 140 -2.70 9.77 0.10
N PHE A 141 -2.55 8.47 -0.07
CA PHE A 141 -2.03 7.57 0.95
C PHE A 141 -0.68 7.00 0.54
N ASP A 142 0.34 7.26 1.33
CA ASP A 142 1.68 6.73 1.11
C ASP A 142 1.83 5.35 1.78
N TYR A 143 2.29 4.39 0.99
CA TYR A 143 2.77 3.10 1.47
C TYR A 143 4.28 3.17 1.67
N ASN A 144 4.72 2.84 2.88
CA ASN A 144 6.13 2.60 3.16
C ASN A 144 6.26 1.21 3.78
N ILE A 145 6.80 0.26 3.02
CA ILE A 145 6.98 -1.12 3.44
C ILE A 145 8.47 -1.43 3.54
N SER A 146 8.94 -1.65 4.75
CA SER A 146 10.33 -2.03 5.01
C SER A 146 10.46 -3.46 5.53
N ARG A 147 11.41 -4.23 4.99
CA ARG A 147 11.75 -5.59 5.44
C ARG A 147 13.26 -5.73 5.60
N THR A 148 13.70 -6.16 6.79
CA THR A 148 15.12 -6.39 7.08
C THR A 148 15.46 -7.88 7.13
N VAL A 149 16.30 -8.27 6.19
CA VAL A 149 17.04 -9.50 5.88
C VAL A 149 18.30 -9.80 6.66
N GLN A 150 18.39 -10.65 7.70
CA GLN A 150 19.72 -11.15 8.10
C GLN A 150 20.24 -12.14 7.06
N VAL A 151 21.44 -11.89 6.54
CA VAL A 151 22.07 -12.71 5.49
C VAL A 151 23.36 -13.41 5.95
N GLY A 152 23.99 -12.93 7.02
CA GLY A 152 25.21 -13.56 7.52
C GLY A 152 25.71 -12.97 8.84
N SER A 153 26.83 -13.53 9.28
CA SER A 153 27.64 -13.00 10.38
C SER A 153 29.12 -13.30 10.11
N GLN A 154 29.99 -12.32 10.35
CA GLN A 154 31.44 -12.49 10.31
C GLN A 154 32.02 -12.15 11.68
N ALA A 155 33.02 -12.90 12.14
CA ALA A 155 33.67 -12.73 13.43
C ALA A 155 35.09 -12.19 13.24
#